data_AF-A0A257N580-F1
#
_entry.id   AF-A0A257N580-F1
#
_cell.length_a   1.000
_cell.length_b   1.000
_cell.length_c   1.000
_cell.angle_alpha   90.00
_cell.angle_beta   90.00
_cell.angle_gamma   90.00
#
_symmetry.space_group_name_H-M   'P 1'
#
loop_
_entity.id
_entity.type
_entity.pdbx_description
1 polymer ?
#
loop_
_entity_poly.entity_id
_entity_poly.type
_entity_poly.pdbx_seq_one_letter_code
_entity_poly.pdbx_strand_id
1 'polypeptide(L)' 'GVMASAMFINLLVAVIVGLAIPLVRHKFGYDPAVGTSVILTAITDSMGFFIFLALASLFLIK' A
#
# COMPACT_ATOMS: atom_id res chain seq x y z
N GLY A 1 10.05 -3.38 18.75
CA GLY A 1 10.09 -4.19 17.52
C GLY A 1 8.90 -4.01 16.58
N VAL A 2 7.77 -3.45 17.05
CA VAL A 2 6.52 -3.36 16.27
C VAL A 2 6.62 -2.38 15.09
N MET A 3 7.33 -1.25 15.24
CA MET A 3 7.52 -0.31 14.11
C MET A 3 8.36 -0.90 12.96
N ALA A 4 9.44 -1.63 13.25
CA ALA A 4 10.28 -2.22 12.22
C ALA A 4 9.52 -3.29 11.41
N SER A 5 8.72 -4.11 12.09
CA SER A 5 7.86 -5.11 11.44
C SER A 5 6.71 -4.45 10.65
N ALA A 6 6.12 -3.37 11.18
CA ALA A 6 5.12 -2.58 10.46
C ALA A 6 5.66 -1.94 9.18
N MET A 7 6.85 -1.34 9.23
CA MET A 7 7.47 -0.75 8.03
C MET A 7 7.84 -1.81 7.00
N PHE A 8 8.31 -2.99 7.43
CA PHE A 8 8.63 -4.09 6.52
C PHE A 8 7.39 -4.61 5.78
N ILE A 9 6.29 -4.83 6.50
CA ILE A 9 5.02 -5.25 5.89
C ILE A 9 4.45 -4.13 5.00
N ASN A 10 4.59 -2.87 5.40
CA ASN A 10 4.15 -1.74 4.59
C ASN A 10 4.90 -1.68 3.25
N LEU A 11 6.21 -1.90 3.25
CA LEU A 11 7.00 -1.93 2.01
C LEU A 11 6.60 -3.09 1.09
N LEU A 12 6.31 -4.28 1.63
CA LEU A 12 5.83 -5.41 0.82
C LEU A 12 4.49 -5.10 0.14
N VAL A 13 3.57 -4.50 0.88
CA VAL A 13 2.27 -4.09 0.32
C VAL A 13 2.44 -2.99 -0.73
N ALA A 14 3.31 -2.01 -0.48
CA ALA A 14 3.59 -0.92 -1.41
C ALA A 14 4.08 -1.44 -2.77
N VAL A 15 4.94 -2.47 -2.78
CA VAL A 15 5.43 -3.11 -4.02
C VAL A 15 4.29 -3.81 -4.77
N ILE A 16 3.45 -4.57 -4.06
CA ILE A 16 2.30 -5.28 -4.66
C ILE A 16 1.32 -4.29 -5.28
N VAL A 17 0.98 -3.23 -4.54
CA VAL A 17 0.07 -2.17 -4.99
C VAL A 17 0.67 -1.39 -6.17
N GLY A 18 1.97 -1.08 -6.11
CA GLY A 18 2.71 -0.40 -7.18
C GLY A 18 2.68 -1.13 -8.51
N LEU A 19 2.64 -2.46 -8.49
CA LEU A 19 2.49 -3.29 -9.68
C LEU A 19 1.01 -3.49 -10.07
N ALA A 20 0.12 -3.60 -9.09
CA ALA A 20 -1.31 -3.85 -9.33
C ALA A 20 -2.02 -2.65 -9.96
N ILE A 21 -1.72 -1.41 -9.55
CA ILE A 21 -2.37 -0.19 -10.07
C ILE A 21 -2.26 -0.06 -11.60
N PRO A 22 -1.06 -0.12 -12.23
CA PRO A 22 -0.95 -0.01 -13.68
C PRO A 22 -1.61 -1.20 -14.41
N LEU A 23 -1.56 -2.41 -13.84
CA LEU A 23 -2.24 -3.58 -14.41
C LEU A 23 -3.76 -3.45 -14.39
N VAL A 24 -4.33 -2.96 -13.30
CA VAL A 24 -5.77 -2.70 -13.18
C VAL A 24 -6.18 -1.57 -14.12
N ARG A 25 -5.42 -0.47 -14.19
CA ARG A 25 -5.68 0.65 -15.10
C ARG A 25 -5.65 0.22 -16.57
N HIS A 26 -4.63 -0.56 -16.96
CA HIS A 26 -4.54 -1.16 -18.28
C HIS A 26 -5.75 -2.06 -18.60
N LYS A 27 -6.22 -2.86 -17.63
CA LYS A 27 -7.38 -3.74 -17.81
C LYS A 27 -8.70 -2.98 -18.00
N PHE A 28 -8.81 -1.78 -17.43
CA PHE A 28 -9.97 -0.91 -17.61
C PHE A 28 -9.88 0.02 -18.84
N GLY A 29 -8.83 -0.11 -19.67
CA GLY A 29 -8.66 0.69 -20.90
C GLY A 29 -8.30 2.15 -20.66
N TYR A 30 -7.96 2.53 -19.42
CA TYR A 30 -7.44 3.85 -19.09
C TYR A 30 -5.93 3.86 -19.16
N ASP A 31 -5.36 4.98 -19.59
CA ASP A 31 -3.93 5.15 -19.77
C ASP A 31 -3.17 4.91 -18.45
N PRO A 32 -2.38 3.82 -18.33
CA PRO A 32 -1.74 3.41 -17.08
C PRO A 32 -0.62 4.36 -16.64
N ALA A 33 -0.29 5.38 -17.43
CA ALA A 33 0.69 6.40 -17.09
C ALA A 33 0.06 7.68 -16.49
N VAL A 34 -1.17 8.02 -16.88
CA VAL A 34 -1.79 9.30 -16.49
C VAL A 34 -2.35 9.19 -15.07
N GLY A 35 -1.80 9.96 -14.14
CA GLY A 35 -2.26 10.03 -12.75
C GLY A 35 -1.88 8.82 -11.87
N THR A 36 -1.13 7.86 -12.40
CA THR A 36 -0.71 6.65 -11.68
C THR A 36 0.22 6.96 -10.52
N SER A 37 1.07 7.98 -10.62
CA SER A 37 1.91 8.43 -9.51
C SER A 37 1.05 8.93 -8.34
N VAL A 38 0.09 9.82 -8.58
CA VAL A 38 -0.79 10.37 -7.53
C VAL A 38 -1.64 9.28 -6.86
N ILE A 39 -2.22 8.37 -7.67
CA ILE A 39 -3.00 7.25 -7.16
C ILE A 39 -2.12 6.30 -6.34
N LEU A 40 -0.92 5.99 -6.81
CA LEU A 40 0.04 5.17 -6.08
C LEU A 40 0.41 5.81 -4.74
N THR A 41 0.74 7.10 -4.72
CA THR A 41 1.09 7.79 -3.47
C THR A 41 -0.09 7.82 -2.50
N ALA A 42 -1.30 8.11 -2.98
CA ALA A 42 -2.50 8.14 -2.13
C ALA A 42 -2.82 6.77 -1.51
N ILE A 43 -2.70 5.69 -2.29
CA ILE A 43 -2.94 4.34 -1.80
C ILE A 43 -1.84 3.91 -0.83
N THR A 44 -0.57 4.19 -1.13
CA THR A 44 0.54 3.78 -0.25
C THR A 44 0.57 4.56 1.06
N ASP A 45 0.17 5.84 1.07
CA ASP A 45 0.02 6.62 2.31
C ASP A 45 -1.11 6.05 3.18
N SER A 46 -2.27 5.79 2.57
CA SER A 46 -3.44 5.26 3.27
C SER A 46 -3.21 3.83 3.79
N MET A 47 -2.59 2.97 2.97
CA MET A 47 -2.25 1.60 3.38
C MET A 47 -1.18 1.57 4.45
N GLY A 48 -0.18 2.45 4.41
CA GLY A 48 0.85 2.50 5.46
C GLY A 48 0.27 2.78 6.83
N PHE A 49 -0.70 3.70 6.90
CA PHE A 49 -1.42 3.96 8.13
C PHE A 49 -2.27 2.76 8.58
N PHE A 50 -3.00 2.13 7.66
CA PHE A 50 -3.83 0.95 7.95
C PHE A 50 -3.02 -0.26 8.42
N ILE A 51 -1.88 -0.54 7.79
CA ILE A 51 -0.98 -1.65 8.14
C ILE A 51 -0.38 -1.41 9.52
N PHE A 52 0.04 -0.18 9.80
CA PHE A 52 0.52 0.19 11.12
C PHE A 52 -0.57 -0.02 12.19
N LEU A 53 -1.79 0.44 11.94
CA LEU A 53 -2.91 0.30 12.88
C LEU A 53 -3.31 -1.17 13.08
N ALA A 54 -3.35 -1.97 12.01
CA ALA A 54 -3.67 -3.38 12.05
C ALA A 54 -2.63 -4.18 12.86
N LEU A 55 -1.34 -3.92 12.63
CA LEU A 55 -0.25 -4.53 13.39
C LEU A 55 -0.23 -4.06 14.85
N ALA A 56 -0.42 -2.76 15.10
CA ALA A 56 -0.52 -2.23 16.44
C ALA A 56 -1.70 -2.88 17.19
N SER A 57 -2.87 -2.99 16.57
CA SER A 57 -4.03 -3.65 17.17
C SER A 57 -3.76 -5.13 17.47
N LEU A 58 -3.14 -5.88 16.56
CA LEU A 58 -2.83 -7.30 16.77
C LEU A 58 -1.77 -7.52 17.87
N PHE A 59 -0.79 -6.63 17.96
CA PHE A 59 0.31 -6.75 18.92
C PHE A 59 -0.02 -6.17 20.30
N LEU A 60 -1.03 -5.30 20.40
CA LEU A 60 -1.47 -4.62 21.64
C LEU A 60 -2.73 -5.27 22.24
N ILE A 61 -3.56 -5.95 21.43
CA ILE A 61 -4.65 -6.82 21.93
C ILE A 61 -4.11 -8.14 22.51
N LYS A 62 -2.80 -8.39 22.39
CA LYS A 62 -2.09 -9.49 23.03
C LYS A 62 -1.12 -8.96 24.08
#